data_AF-A0AAP0HZL2-F1
#
_entry.id   AF-A0AAP0HZL2-F1
#
_cell.length_a   1.000
_cell.length_b   1.000
_cell.length_c   1.000
_cell.angle_alpha   90.00
_cell.angle_beta   90.00
_cell.angle_gamma   90.00
#
_symmetry.space_group_name_H-M   'P 1'
#
loop_
_entity.id
_entity.type
_entity.pdbx_description
1 polymer ?
#
loop_
_entity_poly.entity_id
_entity_poly.type
_entity_poly.pdbx_seq_one_letter_code
_entity_poly.pdbx_strand_id
1 'polypeptide(L)'
;MRPILLISLRLSLGQVWVGLLAWIQLDLEPVVAAQLLKEKIYAPKCFRYDMRLEFSEAIFGTEKEFELSHLETCEACNGTGAKMGSKMRICSTCGGRGQVMRTEQTPFGLFSQVSVCPNCGGDGEMISEYCRKCAGEGRLRVKKDIKVKIPPGVGKGSILRVAGEGDAGQRVGLLEIFMYTLK
;
A
#
# COMPACT_ATOMS: atom_id res chain seq x y z
N MET A 1 27.69 29.11 -60.54
CA MET A 1 27.05 29.06 -61.87
C MET A 1 25.86 28.12 -61.78
N ARG A 2 24.66 28.64 -62.11
CA ARG A 2 23.36 27.93 -62.30
C ARG A 2 23.44 26.95 -63.51
N PRO A 3 22.50 26.00 -63.74
CA PRO A 3 21.03 26.09 -63.59
C PRO A 3 20.33 24.83 -63.00
N ILE A 4 19.17 24.84 -62.35
CA ILE A 4 17.78 25.21 -62.70
C ILE A 4 17.24 24.50 -63.96
N LEU A 5 16.42 23.47 -63.75
CA LEU A 5 15.30 23.12 -64.65
C LEU A 5 14.15 22.51 -63.83
N LEU A 6 13.10 23.32 -63.69
CA LEU A 6 11.73 22.91 -63.36
C LEU A 6 11.15 22.16 -64.58
N ILE A 7 10.26 21.19 -64.35
CA ILE A 7 8.88 21.17 -64.90
C ILE A 7 8.15 19.90 -64.42
N SER A 8 6.97 20.19 -63.88
CA SER A 8 5.85 19.35 -63.48
C SER A 8 5.34 18.36 -64.54
N LEU A 9 4.93 17.15 -64.12
CA LEU A 9 3.86 16.43 -64.80
C LEU A 9 3.07 15.50 -63.85
N ARG A 10 1.81 15.91 -63.64
CA ARG A 10 0.58 15.11 -63.75
C ARG A 10 0.35 13.92 -62.81
N LEU A 11 -0.59 14.15 -61.89
CA LEU A 11 -1.51 13.16 -61.31
C LEU A 11 -2.16 12.28 -62.40
N SER A 12 -2.09 10.96 -62.23
CA SER A 12 -3.17 10.05 -62.62
C SER A 12 -3.19 8.85 -61.67
N LEU A 13 -4.29 8.78 -60.91
CA LEU A 13 -4.86 7.67 -60.17
C LEU A 13 -4.28 6.27 -60.46
N GLY A 14 -3.79 5.63 -59.41
CA GLY A 14 -3.54 4.20 -59.35
C GLY A 14 -3.51 3.78 -57.88
N GLN A 15 -4.68 3.44 -57.34
CA GLN A 15 -4.78 2.81 -56.03
C GLN A 15 -3.98 1.51 -56.03
N VAL A 16 -2.95 1.43 -55.21
CA VAL A 16 -2.63 0.33 -54.30
C VAL A 16 -1.57 0.91 -53.38
N TRP A 17 -1.83 0.99 -52.08
CA TRP A 17 -0.89 0.73 -50.98
C TRP A 17 -1.66 1.03 -49.70
N VAL A 18 -2.50 0.04 -49.40
CA VAL A 18 -3.12 -0.20 -48.12
C VAL A 18 -2.01 -0.27 -47.05
N GLY A 19 -2.16 0.48 -45.95
CA GLY A 19 -1.62 0.04 -44.66
C GLY A 19 -0.30 0.64 -44.18
N LEU A 20 -0.18 1.97 -44.07
CA LEU A 20 0.95 2.54 -43.31
C LEU A 20 0.65 3.77 -42.44
N LEU A 21 -0.61 4.19 -42.28
CA LEU A 21 -0.99 5.27 -41.35
C LEU A 21 -2.21 4.91 -40.49
N ALA A 22 -2.31 3.64 -40.09
CA ALA A 22 -3.27 3.15 -39.09
C ALA A 22 -2.57 2.59 -37.84
N TRP A 23 -1.37 3.11 -37.54
CA TRP A 23 -0.57 2.75 -36.36
C TRP A 23 -0.25 4.02 -35.54
N ILE A 24 -1.27 4.80 -35.22
CA ILE A 24 -1.27 5.63 -34.00
C ILE A 24 -2.25 4.95 -33.05
N GLN A 25 -2.01 3.65 -32.83
CA GLN A 25 -2.65 2.87 -31.81
C GLN A 25 -1.77 3.03 -30.57
N LEU A 26 -2.17 3.92 -29.66
CA LEU A 26 -2.00 3.75 -28.22
C LEU A 26 -0.67 3.08 -27.78
N ASP A 27 0.44 3.78 -27.93
CA ASP A 27 1.61 3.52 -27.08
C ASP A 27 1.32 4.10 -25.68
N LEU A 28 0.40 3.45 -24.96
CA LEU A 28 0.48 3.42 -23.52
C LEU A 28 1.73 2.59 -23.21
N GLU A 29 2.86 3.27 -23.09
CA GLU A 29 4.10 2.63 -22.66
C GLU A 29 3.83 1.84 -21.36
N PRO A 30 4.22 0.54 -21.28
CA PRO A 30 4.05 -0.28 -20.07
C PRO A 30 4.72 0.32 -18.82
N VAL A 31 5.55 1.35 -18.99
CA VAL A 31 6.18 2.14 -17.93
C VAL A 31 5.15 3.01 -17.17
N VAL A 32 4.21 3.66 -17.87
CA VAL A 32 3.21 4.53 -17.22
C VAL A 32 2.20 3.70 -16.42
N ALA A 33 1.80 2.53 -16.94
CA ALA A 33 0.93 1.60 -16.22
C ALA A 33 1.58 1.07 -14.94
N ALA A 34 2.88 0.77 -14.95
CA ALA A 34 3.63 0.38 -13.75
C ALA A 34 3.78 1.55 -12.74
N GLN A 35 3.87 2.79 -13.21
CA GLN A 35 3.93 3.98 -12.37
C GLN A 35 2.59 4.22 -11.64
N LEU A 36 1.45 4.05 -12.32
CA LEU A 36 0.10 4.23 -11.74
C LEU A 36 -0.32 3.07 -10.82
N LEU A 37 0.23 1.86 -11.02
CA LEU A 37 0.03 0.74 -10.09
C LEU A 37 0.84 0.89 -8.80
N LYS A 38 1.99 1.58 -8.84
CA LYS A 38 2.73 1.93 -7.61
C LYS A 38 1.92 2.86 -6.70
N GLU A 39 1.11 3.77 -7.24
CA GLU A 39 0.28 4.68 -6.43
C GLU A 39 -0.89 3.97 -5.73
N LYS A 40 -1.46 2.90 -6.30
CA LYS A 40 -2.57 2.14 -5.67
C LYS A 40 -2.12 1.17 -4.57
N ILE A 41 -0.88 0.68 -4.61
CA ILE A 41 -0.36 -0.34 -3.67
C ILE A 41 0.34 0.32 -2.46
N TYR A 42 0.68 1.60 -2.54
CA TYR A 42 1.40 2.36 -1.51
C TYR A 42 0.51 3.30 -0.68
N ALA A 43 -0.81 3.13 -0.70
CA ALA A 43 -1.66 3.86 0.22
C ALA A 43 -1.39 3.34 1.64
N PRO A 44 -0.89 4.17 2.57
CA PRO A 44 -0.78 3.79 3.97
C PRO A 44 -2.16 3.34 4.45
N LYS A 45 -2.20 2.33 5.34
CA LYS A 45 -3.47 1.82 5.85
C LYS A 45 -4.21 2.97 6.55
N CYS A 46 -5.27 3.46 5.91
CA CYS A 46 -6.06 4.59 6.40
C CYS A 46 -7.05 4.10 7.44
N PHE A 47 -6.94 4.58 8.68
CA PHE A 47 -8.02 4.45 9.64
C PHE A 47 -9.07 5.52 9.34
N ARG A 48 -10.35 5.15 9.29
CA ARG A 48 -11.45 6.10 9.05
C ARG A 48 -12.26 6.31 10.33
N TYR A 49 -12.41 7.56 10.74
CA TYR A 49 -13.24 7.94 11.88
C TYR A 49 -14.32 8.93 11.44
N ASP A 50 -15.58 8.58 11.63
CA ASP A 50 -16.71 9.44 11.29
C ASP A 50 -17.11 10.30 12.50
N MET A 51 -16.83 11.60 12.46
CA MET A 51 -17.18 12.56 13.50
C MET A 51 -18.40 13.40 13.10
N ARG A 52 -19.39 13.49 13.99
CA ARG A 52 -20.54 14.37 13.83
C ARG A 52 -20.32 15.67 14.59
N LEU A 53 -20.55 16.79 13.92
CA LEU A 53 -20.44 18.12 14.48
C LEU A 53 -21.78 18.84 14.44
N GLU A 54 -22.02 19.68 15.43
CA GLU A 54 -23.12 20.64 15.37
C GLU A 54 -22.79 21.79 14.41
N PHE A 55 -23.83 22.46 13.90
CA PHE A 55 -23.67 23.57 12.96
C PHE A 55 -22.88 24.74 13.56
N SER A 56 -23.11 25.05 14.84
CA SER A 56 -22.36 26.06 15.60
C SER A 56 -20.87 25.71 15.66
N GLU A 57 -20.55 24.48 16.04
CA GLU A 57 -19.17 23.97 16.15
C GLU A 57 -18.43 24.00 14.82
N ALA A 58 -19.13 23.71 13.71
CA ALA A 58 -18.57 23.77 12.38
C ALA A 58 -18.22 25.20 11.92
N ILE A 59 -19.00 26.21 12.34
CA ILE A 59 -18.76 27.62 11.99
C ILE A 59 -17.66 28.23 12.83
N PHE A 60 -17.72 28.05 14.15
CA PHE A 60 -16.78 28.70 15.08
C PHE A 60 -15.45 27.94 15.20
N GLY A 61 -15.42 26.67 14.79
CA GLY A 61 -14.33 25.77 15.10
C GLY A 61 -14.43 25.27 16.54
N THR A 62 -13.91 24.08 16.79
CA THR A 62 -13.97 23.45 18.12
C THR A 62 -12.78 22.51 18.32
N GLU A 63 -12.51 22.17 19.57
CA GLU A 63 -11.54 21.13 19.91
C GLU A 63 -12.34 19.93 20.41
N LYS A 64 -12.20 18.79 19.73
CA LYS A 64 -12.87 17.53 20.08
C LYS A 64 -11.83 16.50 20.48
N GLU A 65 -12.16 15.77 21.53
CA GLU A 65 -11.40 14.61 21.99
C GLU A 65 -12.23 13.35 21.72
N PHE A 66 -11.60 12.34 21.15
CA PHE A 66 -12.22 11.05 20.92
C PHE A 66 -11.23 9.91 21.17
N GLU A 67 -11.75 8.77 21.62
CA GLU A 67 -10.97 7.56 21.85
C GLU A 67 -10.80 6.82 20.52
N LEU A 68 -9.55 6.66 20.08
CA LEU A 68 -9.18 5.85 18.93
C LEU A 68 -8.53 4.54 19.39
N SER A 69 -9.12 3.41 19.01
CA SER A 69 -8.46 2.11 19.11
C SER A 69 -7.69 1.82 17.82
N HIS A 70 -6.37 1.81 17.88
CA HIS A 70 -5.52 1.43 16.75
C HIS A 70 -4.45 0.42 17.16
N LEU A 71 -3.86 -0.24 16.18
CA LEU A 71 -2.72 -1.12 16.42
C LEU A 71 -1.47 -0.27 16.57
N GLU A 72 -0.71 -0.45 17.63
CA GLU A 72 0.62 0.14 17.81
C GLU A 72 1.69 -0.96 17.74
N THR A 73 2.93 -0.57 17.39
CA THR A 73 4.06 -1.50 17.42
C THR A 73 4.32 -1.87 18.87
N CYS A 74 4.47 -3.16 19.16
CA CYS A 74 4.75 -3.60 20.53
C CYS A 74 6.12 -3.06 20.97
N GLU A 75 6.14 -2.10 21.89
CA GLU A 75 7.37 -1.49 22.44
C GLU A 75 8.30 -2.53 23.09
N ALA A 76 7.75 -3.62 23.63
CA ALA A 76 8.55 -4.64 24.30
C ALA A 76 9.35 -5.53 23.34
N CYS A 77 8.96 -5.60 22.06
CA CYS A 77 9.69 -6.38 21.05
C CYS A 77 10.05 -5.57 19.81
N ASN A 78 9.71 -4.28 19.76
CA ASN A 78 9.89 -3.39 18.61
C ASN A 78 9.38 -4.01 17.29
N GLY A 79 8.26 -4.72 17.32
CA GLY A 79 7.68 -5.34 16.13
C GLY A 79 8.23 -6.71 15.76
N THR A 80 9.24 -7.24 16.45
CA THR A 80 9.84 -8.55 16.14
C THR A 80 8.97 -9.74 16.58
N GLY A 81 7.99 -9.53 17.46
CA GLY A 81 7.19 -10.62 18.06
C GLY A 81 7.97 -11.51 19.05
N ALA A 82 9.30 -11.36 19.12
CA ALA A 82 10.18 -12.12 20.01
C ALA A 82 10.38 -11.40 21.35
N LYS A 83 10.68 -12.16 22.40
CA LYS A 83 11.08 -11.57 23.68
C LYS A 83 12.41 -10.83 23.51
N MET A 84 12.52 -9.64 24.11
CA MET A 84 13.74 -8.84 24.07
C MET A 84 14.93 -9.62 24.65
N GLY A 85 16.01 -9.76 23.87
CA GLY A 85 17.19 -10.55 24.23
C GLY A 85 17.05 -12.07 24.04
N SER A 86 15.95 -12.56 23.48
CA SER A 86 15.85 -13.98 23.10
C SER A 86 16.72 -14.29 21.87
N LYS A 87 17.28 -15.50 21.84
CA LYS A 87 18.05 -15.98 20.70
C LYS A 87 17.09 -16.52 19.65
N MET A 88 17.16 -15.99 18.42
CA MET A 88 16.49 -16.60 17.29
C MET A 88 17.19 -17.93 16.94
N ARG A 89 16.41 -18.95 16.60
CA ARG A 89 16.93 -20.25 16.16
C ARG A 89 16.75 -20.37 14.66
N ILE A 90 17.76 -20.86 13.97
CA ILE A 90 17.68 -21.12 12.53
C ILE A 90 16.54 -22.13 12.29
N CYS A 91 15.68 -21.84 11.31
CA CYS A 91 14.59 -22.74 10.96
C CYS A 91 15.16 -24.06 10.43
N SER A 92 14.85 -25.17 11.09
CA SER A 92 15.33 -26.50 10.68
C SER A 92 14.76 -26.95 9.33
N THR A 93 13.58 -26.43 8.95
CA THR A 93 12.89 -26.82 7.71
C THR A 93 13.51 -26.19 6.47
N CYS A 94 13.97 -24.93 6.54
CA CYS A 94 14.59 -24.24 5.40
C CYS A 94 16.10 -23.99 5.57
N GLY A 95 16.68 -24.29 6.74
CA GLY A 95 18.09 -24.07 7.03
C GLY A 95 18.53 -22.61 6.94
N GLY A 96 17.64 -21.66 7.27
CA GLY A 96 17.91 -20.22 7.15
C GLY A 96 17.55 -19.59 5.81
N ARG A 97 17.06 -20.37 4.83
CA ARG A 97 16.78 -19.86 3.47
C ARG A 97 15.42 -19.16 3.32
N GLY A 98 14.52 -19.31 4.28
CA GLY A 98 13.15 -18.76 4.23
C GLY A 98 12.22 -19.42 3.20
N GLN A 99 12.73 -20.31 2.35
CA GLN A 99 11.98 -20.96 1.26
C GLN A 99 12.24 -22.47 1.24
N VAL A 100 11.25 -23.23 0.77
CA VAL A 100 11.29 -24.70 0.64
C VAL A 100 10.80 -25.11 -0.75
N MET A 101 11.52 -26.04 -1.39
CA MET A 101 11.04 -26.66 -2.63
C MET A 101 10.03 -27.75 -2.29
N ARG A 102 8.82 -27.63 -2.82
CA ARG A 102 7.79 -28.67 -2.78
C ARG A 102 7.73 -29.33 -4.15
N THR A 103 8.00 -30.63 -4.18
CA THR A 103 7.82 -31.44 -5.37
C THR A 103 6.51 -32.20 -5.22
N GLU A 104 5.55 -31.90 -6.07
CA GLU A 104 4.24 -32.54 -6.09
C GLU A 104 4.12 -33.43 -7.33
N GLN A 105 3.56 -34.62 -7.14
CA GLN A 105 3.32 -35.55 -8.24
C GLN A 105 1.94 -35.27 -8.83
N THR A 106 1.93 -34.80 -10.07
CA THR A 106 0.71 -34.55 -10.84
C THR A 106 0.54 -35.63 -11.91
N PRO A 107 -0.67 -35.82 -12.47
CA PRO A 107 -0.88 -36.75 -13.58
C PRO A 107 0.00 -36.46 -14.81
N PHE A 108 0.54 -35.25 -14.92
CA PHE A 108 1.42 -34.79 -16.00
C PHE A 108 2.92 -34.89 -15.67
N GLY A 109 3.27 -35.43 -14.49
CA GLY A 109 4.65 -35.61 -14.05
C GLY A 109 4.96 -34.94 -12.71
N LEU A 110 6.26 -34.83 -12.41
CA LEU A 110 6.77 -34.20 -11.20
C LEU A 110 6.88 -32.69 -11.42
N PHE A 111 6.16 -31.90 -10.62
CA PHE A 111 6.24 -30.45 -10.63
C PHE A 111 6.91 -29.96 -9.35
N SER A 112 8.02 -29.25 -9.47
CA SER A 112 8.73 -28.67 -8.34
C SER A 112 8.49 -27.16 -8.28
N GLN A 113 7.88 -26.70 -7.18
CA GLN A 113 7.65 -25.29 -6.93
C GLN A 113 8.43 -24.81 -5.70
N VAL A 114 8.97 -23.60 -5.78
CA VAL A 114 9.56 -22.92 -4.62
C VAL A 114 8.44 -22.22 -3.87
N SER A 115 8.27 -22.56 -2.60
CA SER A 115 7.24 -21.98 -1.73
C SER A 115 7.88 -21.37 -0.49
N VAL A 116 7.23 -20.39 0.11
CA VAL A 116 7.65 -19.81 1.38
C VAL A 116 7.64 -20.89 2.46
N CYS A 117 8.66 -20.93 3.31
CA CYS A 117 8.74 -21.91 4.37
C CYS A 117 7.55 -21.74 5.33
N PRO A 118 6.69 -22.77 5.52
CA PRO A 118 5.49 -22.63 6.36
C PRO A 118 5.81 -22.47 7.84
N ASN A 119 7.03 -22.84 8.26
CA ASN A 119 7.44 -22.87 9.66
C ASN A 119 8.00 -21.51 10.12
N CYS A 120 8.72 -20.79 9.26
CA CYS A 120 9.25 -19.45 9.57
C CYS A 120 8.57 -18.32 8.79
N GLY A 121 7.57 -18.61 7.95
CA GLY A 121 6.85 -17.58 7.18
C GLY A 121 7.69 -16.79 6.19
N GLY A 122 8.95 -17.19 5.94
CA GLY A 122 9.89 -16.48 5.07
C GLY A 122 11.11 -15.90 5.78
N ASP A 123 11.09 -15.81 7.11
CA ASP A 123 12.15 -15.12 7.87
C ASP A 123 13.45 -15.92 7.97
N GLY A 124 13.43 -17.22 7.67
CA GLY A 124 14.60 -18.11 7.78
C GLY A 124 14.97 -18.49 9.21
N GLU A 125 14.53 -17.71 10.19
CA GLU A 125 14.72 -17.92 11.62
C GLU A 125 13.38 -18.10 12.34
N MET A 126 13.42 -18.69 13.52
CA MET A 126 12.26 -18.94 14.37
C MET A 126 12.49 -18.37 15.75
N ILE A 127 11.42 -17.82 16.31
CA ILE A 127 11.39 -17.25 17.65
C ILE A 127 11.39 -18.41 18.66
N SER A 128 12.39 -18.42 19.56
CA SER A 128 12.45 -19.41 20.64
C SER A 128 11.49 -19.08 21.79
N GLU A 129 11.36 -17.79 22.12
CA GLU A 129 10.46 -17.29 23.15
C GLU A 129 9.64 -16.13 22.59
N TYR A 130 8.33 -16.34 22.47
CA TYR A 130 7.39 -15.31 22.05
C TYR A 130 7.30 -14.18 23.07
N CYS A 131 7.07 -12.96 22.58
CA CYS A 131 6.85 -11.80 23.45
C CYS A 131 5.55 -11.97 24.23
N ARG A 132 5.62 -11.89 25.56
CA ARG A 132 4.45 -12.05 26.45
C ARG A 132 3.39 -10.96 26.28
N LYS A 133 3.78 -9.75 25.85
CA LYS A 133 2.84 -8.64 25.66
C LYS A 133 1.97 -8.82 24.42
N CYS A 134 2.58 -9.18 23.28
CA CYS A 134 1.89 -9.30 21.99
C CYS A 134 1.63 -10.74 21.54
N ALA A 135 1.97 -11.74 22.35
CA ALA A 135 1.83 -13.17 22.05
C ALA A 135 2.43 -13.60 20.70
N GLY A 136 3.46 -12.90 20.20
CA GLY A 136 4.08 -13.17 18.90
C GLY A 136 3.57 -12.32 17.74
N GLU A 137 2.51 -11.52 17.91
CA GLU A 137 1.96 -10.68 16.83
C GLU A 137 2.85 -9.47 16.47
N GLY A 138 3.73 -9.04 17.38
CA GLY A 138 4.59 -7.85 17.18
C GLY A 138 3.84 -6.51 17.28
N ARG A 139 2.52 -6.53 17.46
CA ARG A 139 1.65 -5.35 17.58
C ARG A 139 0.72 -5.49 18.77
N LEU A 140 0.20 -4.37 19.26
CA LEU A 140 -0.76 -4.32 20.37
C LEU A 140 -1.91 -3.40 19.99
N ARG A 141 -3.14 -3.76 20.36
CA ARG A 141 -4.26 -2.81 20.28
C ARG A 141 -4.14 -1.83 21.45
N VAL A 142 -3.92 -0.57 21.14
CA VAL A 142 -3.84 0.52 22.11
C VAL A 142 -5.01 1.45 21.87
N LYS A 143 -5.61 1.90 22.97
CA LYS A 143 -6.62 2.94 22.95
C LYS A 143 -5.95 4.26 23.32
N LYS A 144 -6.11 5.26 22.48
CA LYS A 144 -5.48 6.56 22.66
C LYS A 144 -6.51 7.66 22.45
N ASP A 145 -6.54 8.61 23.37
CA ASP A 145 -7.38 9.79 23.26
C ASP A 145 -6.66 10.81 22.38
N ILE A 146 -7.27 11.14 21.25
CA ILE A 146 -6.71 12.09 20.28
C ILE A 146 -7.50 13.38 20.37
N LYS A 147 -6.78 14.46 20.65
CA LYS A 147 -7.31 15.82 20.62
C LYS A 147 -7.10 16.41 19.24
N VAL A 148 -8.20 16.69 18.55
CA VAL A 148 -8.16 17.24 17.20
C VAL A 148 -8.80 18.62 17.19
N LYS A 149 -8.05 19.58 16.65
CA LYS A 149 -8.52 20.95 16.47
C LYS A 149 -9.20 21.08 15.12
N ILE A 150 -10.48 21.40 15.15
CA ILE A 150 -11.31 21.59 13.97
C ILE A 150 -11.26 23.08 13.60
N PRO A 151 -10.77 23.43 12.41
CA PRO A 151 -10.79 24.82 11.96
C PRO A 151 -12.23 25.29 11.74
N PRO A 152 -12.50 26.60 11.88
CA PRO A 152 -13.80 27.17 11.54
C PRO A 152 -14.09 27.04 10.04
N GLY A 153 -15.37 26.94 9.69
CA GLY A 153 -15.82 26.89 8.30
C GLY A 153 -15.76 25.50 7.65
N VAL A 154 -15.75 24.43 8.45
CA VAL A 154 -15.81 23.06 7.92
C VAL A 154 -17.21 22.71 7.44
N GLY A 155 -17.31 22.21 6.21
CA GLY A 155 -18.56 21.76 5.61
C GLY A 155 -18.76 20.25 5.72
N LYS A 156 -19.96 19.77 5.35
CA LYS A 156 -20.24 18.34 5.22
C LYS A 156 -19.31 17.70 4.17
N GLY A 157 -18.65 16.60 4.55
CA GLY A 157 -17.72 15.88 3.66
C GLY A 157 -16.29 16.45 3.68
N SER A 158 -16.00 17.37 4.62
CA SER A 158 -14.62 17.77 4.90
C SER A 158 -13.85 16.57 5.47
N ILE A 159 -12.60 16.41 5.02
CA ILE A 159 -11.71 15.36 5.48
C ILE A 159 -10.53 16.03 6.18
N LEU A 160 -10.35 15.72 7.45
CA LEU A 160 -9.19 16.13 8.22
C LEU A 160 -8.25 14.95 8.34
N ARG A 161 -7.00 15.14 7.91
CA ARG A 161 -5.96 14.11 7.97
C ARG A 161 -5.05 14.36 9.15
N VAL A 162 -4.94 13.37 10.03
CA VAL A 162 -4.01 13.39 11.16
C VAL A 162 -2.91 12.37 10.85
N ALA A 163 -1.70 12.86 10.66
CA ALA A 163 -0.54 12.01 10.40
C ALA A 163 -0.05 11.37 11.71
N GLY A 164 0.40 10.12 11.65
CA GLY A 164 1.07 9.44 12.77
C GLY A 164 0.14 8.72 13.75
N GLU A 165 -1.18 8.81 13.60
CA GLU A 165 -2.18 8.17 14.48
C GLU A 165 -2.90 6.99 13.79
N GLY A 166 -2.35 6.46 12.70
CA GLY A 166 -2.88 5.27 12.04
C GLY A 166 -2.25 3.97 12.55
N ASP A 167 -2.82 2.83 12.15
CA ASP A 167 -2.34 1.51 12.52
C ASP A 167 -0.83 1.33 12.26
N ALA A 168 -0.13 0.77 13.23
CA ALA A 168 1.25 0.37 13.16
C ALA A 168 1.44 -0.81 12.21
N GLY A 169 2.47 -0.68 11.38
CA GLY A 169 2.98 -1.67 10.45
C GLY A 169 4.30 -1.20 9.88
N GLN A 170 4.77 -1.84 8.80
CA GLN A 170 6.03 -1.49 8.12
C GLN A 170 6.05 -0.02 7.61
N ARG A 171 4.89 0.63 7.61
CA ARG A 171 4.72 2.08 7.63
C ARG A 171 3.68 2.47 8.68
N VAL A 172 3.90 3.61 9.32
CA VAL A 172 2.91 4.27 10.18
C VAL A 172 1.70 4.62 9.30
N GLY A 173 0.51 4.12 9.65
CA GLY A 173 -0.72 4.44 8.92
C GLY A 173 -1.10 5.92 9.06
N LEU A 174 -2.01 6.39 8.19
CA LEU A 174 -2.66 7.70 8.36
C LEU A 174 -4.04 7.53 9.01
N LEU A 175 -4.44 8.50 9.82
CA LEU A 175 -5.80 8.63 10.33
C LEU A 175 -6.55 9.66 9.46
N GLU A 176 -7.62 9.22 8.80
CA GLU A 176 -8.54 10.07 8.05
C GLU A 176 -9.84 10.26 8.85
N ILE A 177 -10.10 11.49 9.27
CA ILE A 177 -11.31 11.87 10.01
C ILE A 177 -12.31 12.49 9.02
N PHE A 178 -13.44 11.83 8.85
CA PHE A 178 -14.54 12.30 8.02
C PHE A 178 -15.52 13.09 8.88
N MET A 179 -15.80 14.33 8.47
CA MET A 179 -16.59 15.25 9.28
C MET A 179 -17.95 15.48 8.63
N TYR A 180 -19.00 15.28 9.43
CA TYR A 180 -20.39 15.49 9.02
C TYR A 180 -21.02 16.55 9.92
N THR A 181 -21.50 17.63 9.30
CA THR A 181 -22.28 18.66 9.98
C THR A 181 -23.74 18.22 10.07
N LEU A 182 -24.31 18.24 11.27
CA LEU A 182 -25.74 18.11 11.48
C LEU A 182 -26.46 19.38 10.99
N LYS A 183 -27.65 19.21 10.41
CA LYS A 183 -28.49 20.31 9.92
C LYS A 183 -29.22 20.99 11.08
#